data_AF-A0A537HDM1-F1
#
_entry.id   AF-A0A537HDM1-F1
#
_cell.length_a   1.000
_cell.length_b   1.000
_cell.length_c   1.000
_cell.angle_alpha   90.00
_cell.angle_beta   90.00
_cell.angle_gamma   90.00
#
_symmetry.space_group_name_H-M   'P 1'
#
loop_
_entity.id
_entity.type
_entity.pdbx_description
1 polymer ?
#
loop_
_entity_poly.entity_id
_entity_poly.type
_entity_poly.pdbx_seq_one_letter_code
_entity_poly.pdbx_strand_id
1 'polypeptide(L)'
;MAAKIVILDIETTSLEGDAGVLVGVGLMSDAGRGEYLEARRTSEEKSLLSKLSKRLESFDVLVTWNGRSFDIPFLTTRLMKHGLDPRSILRKSHID
;
A
#
# COMPACT_ATOMS: atom_id res chain seq x y z
N MET A 1 -13.25 9.81 18.82
CA MET A 1 -11.78 9.66 18.70
C MET A 1 -11.33 10.38 17.44
N ALA A 2 -10.14 10.96 17.42
CA ALA A 2 -9.56 11.49 16.19
C ALA A 2 -9.27 10.33 15.22
N ALA A 3 -9.42 10.58 13.91
CA ALA A 3 -9.12 9.60 12.87
C ALA A 3 -7.60 9.32 12.84
N LYS A 4 -7.21 8.05 12.68
CA LYS A 4 -5.80 7.66 12.56
C LYS A 4 -5.36 7.76 11.11
N ILE A 5 -4.36 8.60 10.85
CA ILE A 5 -3.87 8.89 9.50
C ILE A 5 -2.56 8.13 9.23
N VAL A 6 -2.41 7.64 8.00
CA VAL A 6 -1.13 7.15 7.49
C VAL A 6 -0.82 7.76 6.14
N ILE A 7 0.41 8.23 5.99
CA ILE A 7 1.01 8.62 4.72
C ILE A 7 1.65 7.36 4.11
N LEU A 8 1.36 7.10 2.84
CA LEU A 8 1.83 5.93 2.10
C LEU A 8 2.48 6.37 0.79
N ASP A 9 3.57 5.68 0.46
CA ASP A 9 4.27 5.78 -0.82
C ASP A 9 4.79 4.39 -1.20
N ILE A 10 4.82 4.06 -2.50
CA ILE A 10 5.26 2.74 -2.98
C ILE A 10 6.41 2.82 -3.98
N GLU A 11 7.25 1.79 -3.95
CA GLU A 11 8.32 1.58 -4.91
C GLU A 11 8.01 0.35 -5.75
N THR A 12 8.11 0.48 -7.06
CA THR A 12 7.71 -0.55 -8.02
C THR A 12 8.73 -0.68 -9.15
N THR A 13 8.75 -1.84 -9.82
CA THR A 13 9.65 -2.05 -10.97
C THR A 13 9.09 -1.57 -12.30
N SER A 14 7.85 -1.07 -12.34
CA SER A 14 7.16 -0.64 -13.57
C SER A 14 6.00 0.28 -13.21
N LEU A 15 5.60 1.13 -14.14
CA LEU A 15 4.37 1.93 -14.01
C LEU A 15 3.08 1.10 -14.20
N GLU A 16 3.20 -0.11 -14.76
CA GLU A 16 2.06 -0.98 -15.04
C GLU A 16 1.96 -2.09 -13.96
N GLY A 17 0.82 -2.15 -13.26
CA GLY A 17 0.62 -3.07 -12.13
C GLY A 17 0.50 -4.55 -12.50
N ASP A 18 0.09 -4.86 -13.73
CA ASP A 18 -0.01 -6.22 -14.25
C ASP A 18 1.36 -6.80 -14.63
N ALA A 19 2.26 -5.96 -15.15
CA ALA A 19 3.64 -6.30 -15.51
C ALA A 19 4.64 -6.17 -14.35
N GLY A 20 4.55 -5.09 -13.56
CA GLY A 20 5.49 -4.76 -12.49
C GLY A 20 5.38 -5.62 -11.24
N VAL A 21 6.27 -5.40 -10.28
CA VAL A 21 6.17 -5.93 -8.91
C VAL A 21 6.32 -4.81 -7.88
N LEU A 22 5.67 -4.96 -6.74
CA LEU A 22 5.90 -4.11 -5.58
C LEU A 22 7.24 -4.47 -4.92
N VAL A 23 8.11 -3.47 -4.77
CA VAL A 23 9.45 -3.60 -4.17
C VAL A 23 9.44 -3.15 -2.73
N GLY A 24 8.84 -1.99 -2.46
CA GLY A 24 8.87 -1.35 -1.15
C GLY A 24 7.63 -0.52 -0.88
N VAL A 25 7.35 -0.28 0.40
CA VAL A 25 6.27 0.59 0.87
C VAL A 25 6.76 1.39 2.06
N GLY A 26 6.72 2.71 1.91
CA GLY A 26 6.89 3.65 3.01
C GLY A 26 5.56 3.90 3.70
N LEU A 27 5.56 3.90 5.04
CA LEU A 27 4.41 4.24 5.86
C LEU A 27 4.84 5.23 6.93
N MET A 28 4.06 6.28 7.17
CA MET A 28 4.29 7.19 8.28
C MET A 28 2.98 7.58 8.92
N SER A 29 2.82 7.30 10.22
CA SER A 29 1.66 7.79 10.96
C SER A 29 1.75 9.31 11.14
N ASP A 30 0.61 9.98 11.36
CA ASP A 30 0.53 11.37 11.84
C ASP A 30 1.36 11.67 13.11
N ALA A 31 1.64 10.65 13.94
CA ALA A 31 2.54 10.75 15.09
C ALA A 31 4.05 10.78 14.72
N GLY A 32 4.41 10.80 13.43
CA GLY A 32 5.79 10.93 12.94
C GLY A 32 6.64 9.65 12.97
N ARG A 33 6.07 8.49 13.31
CA ARG A 33 6.79 7.21 13.27
C ARG A 33 6.71 6.61 11.86
N GLY A 34 7.87 6.53 11.21
CA GLY A 34 8.05 5.85 9.92
C GLY A 34 8.21 4.33 10.07
N GLU A 35 7.74 3.60 9.06
CA GLU A 35 7.89 2.17 8.86
C GLU A 35 8.17 1.92 7.37
N TYR A 36 9.06 0.98 7.07
CA TYR A 36 9.37 0.58 5.70
C TYR A 36 9.23 -0.94 5.59
N LEU A 37 8.45 -1.38 4.61
CA LEU A 37 8.24 -2.78 4.28
C LEU A 37 8.83 -3.05 2.90
N GLU A 38 9.63 -4.10 2.74
CA GLU A 38 10.26 -4.46 1.46
C GLU A 38 10.11 -5.94 1.10
N ALA A 39 10.17 -6.21 -0.20
CA ALA A 39 10.35 -7.51 -0.79
C ALA A 39 11.71 -7.55 -1.48
N ARG A 40 12.62 -8.39 -1.01
CA ARG A 40 13.98 -8.52 -1.60
C ARG A 40 14.01 -9.42 -2.82
N ARG A 41 12.94 -10.21 -3.00
CA ARG A 41 12.73 -11.13 -4.12
C ARG A 41 11.28 -11.05 -4.55
N THR A 42 11.02 -11.34 -5.83
CA THR A 42 9.66 -11.37 -6.38
C THR A 42 8.74 -12.36 -5.65
N SER A 43 9.28 -13.46 -5.13
CA SER A 43 8.54 -14.43 -4.32
C SER A 43 8.05 -13.89 -2.98
N GLU A 44 8.63 -12.79 -2.49
CA GLU A 44 8.28 -12.16 -1.20
C GLU A 44 7.15 -11.12 -1.34
N GLU A 45 6.79 -10.73 -2.57
CA GLU A 45 5.77 -9.70 -2.85
C GLU A 45 4.42 -10.00 -2.19
N LYS A 46 3.95 -11.26 -2.27
CA LYS A 46 2.69 -11.66 -1.62
C LYS A 46 2.72 -11.45 -0.10
N SER A 47 3.87 -11.74 0.52
CA SER A 47 4.08 -11.53 1.96
C SER A 47 4.06 -10.05 2.31
N LEU A 48 4.73 -9.22 1.50
CA LEU A 48 4.72 -7.76 1.62
C LEU A 48 3.29 -7.20 1.55
N LEU A 49 2.52 -7.57 0.52
CA LEU A 49 1.13 -7.12 0.32
C LEU A 49 0.19 -7.53 1.47
N SER A 50 0.38 -8.75 1.99
CA SER A 50 -0.40 -9.25 3.14
C SER A 50 -0.08 -8.45 4.42
N LYS A 51 1.21 -8.19 4.68
CA LYS A 51 1.65 -7.35 5.81
C LYS A 51 1.10 -5.93 5.69
N LEU A 52 1.19 -5.34 4.49
CA LEU A 52 0.65 -4.01 4.21
C LEU A 52 -0.86 -3.96 4.48
N SER A 53 -1.63 -4.90 3.92
CA SER A 53 -3.09 -4.95 4.08
C SER A 53 -3.49 -4.97 5.55
N LYS A 54 -2.86 -5.84 6.35
CA LYS A 54 -3.10 -5.94 7.78
C LYS A 54 -2.67 -4.68 8.53
N ARG A 55 -1.56 -4.06 8.12
CA ARG A 55 -1.07 -2.83 8.75
C ARG A 55 -2.03 -1.67 8.53
N LEU A 56 -2.59 -1.54 7.33
CA LEU A 56 -3.56 -0.51 6.96
C LEU A 56 -4.88 -0.63 7.72
N GLU A 57 -5.24 -1.80 8.27
CA GLU A 57 -6.44 -1.96 9.12
C GLU A 57 -6.43 -1.05 10.36
N SER A 58 -5.24 -0.69 10.85
CA SER A 58 -5.08 0.17 12.04
C SER A 58 -5.30 1.66 11.80
N PHE A 59 -5.50 2.07 10.54
CA PHE A 59 -5.67 3.46 10.13
C PHE A 59 -7.03 3.70 9.49
N ASP A 60 -7.57 4.89 9.65
CA ASP A 60 -8.87 5.28 9.10
C ASP A 60 -8.71 6.03 7.77
N VAL A 61 -7.63 6.80 7.63
CA VAL A 61 -7.35 7.68 6.49
C VAL A 61 -6.00 7.34 5.88
N LEU A 62 -5.99 7.16 4.56
CA LEU A 62 -4.81 6.98 3.73
C LEU A 62 -4.49 8.29 3.02
N VAL A 63 -3.25 8.76 3.14
CA VAL A 63 -2.73 9.95 2.44
C VAL A 63 -1.65 9.48 1.47
N THR A 64 -1.74 9.91 0.22
CA THR A 64 -0.72 9.63 -0.81
C THR A 64 -0.36 10.92 -1.54
N TRP A 65 0.50 10.82 -2.55
CA TRP A 65 0.72 11.87 -3.55
C TRP A 65 0.60 11.27 -4.95
N ASN A 66 -0.41 11.68 -5.72
CA ASN A 66 -0.78 11.06 -7.00
C ASN A 66 -1.10 9.54 -6.90
N GLY A 67 -1.42 9.06 -5.69
CA GLY A 67 -1.74 7.66 -5.43
C GLY A 67 -3.10 7.24 -5.96
N ARG A 68 -4.02 8.18 -6.21
CA ARG A 68 -5.29 7.86 -6.90
C ARG A 68 -5.03 7.37 -8.31
N SER A 69 -4.01 7.92 -8.97
CA SER A 69 -3.61 7.56 -10.33
C SER A 69 -2.64 6.38 -10.36
N PHE A 70 -1.83 6.19 -9.31
CA PHE A 70 -0.73 5.22 -9.34
C PHE A 70 -0.79 4.18 -8.20
N ASP A 71 -0.52 4.57 -6.96
CA ASP A 71 -0.35 3.66 -5.83
C ASP A 71 -1.55 2.73 -5.62
N ILE A 72 -2.76 3.30 -5.60
CA ILE A 72 -4.00 2.57 -5.33
C ILE A 72 -4.33 1.60 -6.47
N PRO A 73 -4.34 2.01 -7.76
CA PRO A 73 -4.47 1.07 -8.88
C PRO A 73 -3.39 -0.02 -8.90
N PHE A 74 -2.13 0.32 -8.64
CA PHE A 74 -1.02 -0.64 -8.65
C PHE A 74 -1.22 -1.69 -7.55
N LEU A 75 -1.38 -1.26 -6.29
CA LEU A 75 -1.60 -2.15 -5.15
C LEU A 75 -2.86 -3.01 -5.32
N THR A 76 -3.94 -2.45 -5.87
CA THR A 76 -5.17 -3.19 -6.17
C THR A 76 -4.91 -4.33 -7.15
N THR A 77 -4.22 -4.03 -8.25
CA THR A 77 -3.85 -5.03 -9.27
C THR A 77 -2.97 -6.12 -8.67
N ARG A 78 -1.98 -5.76 -7.84
CA ARG A 78 -1.08 -6.72 -7.19
C ARG A 78 -1.80 -7.59 -6.17
N LEU A 79 -2.68 -7.03 -5.34
CA LEU A 79 -3.49 -7.78 -4.39
C LEU A 79 -4.35 -8.81 -5.12
N MET A 80 -5.06 -8.40 -6.16
CA MET A 80 -5.89 -9.29 -6.96
C MET A 80 -5.08 -10.40 -7.64
N LYS A 81 -3.92 -10.08 -8.23
CA LYS A 81 -3.02 -11.07 -8.86
C LYS A 81 -2.55 -12.14 -7.88
N HIS A 82 -2.37 -11.79 -6.61
CA HIS A 82 -1.96 -12.71 -5.54
C HIS A 82 -3.13 -13.39 -4.80
N GLY A 83 -4.37 -13.13 -5.22
CA GLY A 83 -5.59 -13.66 -4.58
C GLY A 83 -5.88 -13.06 -3.21
N LEU A 84 -5.44 -11.82 -2.97
CA LEU A 84 -5.68 -11.05 -1.76
C LEU A 84 -6.82 -10.05 -1.96
N ASP A 85 -7.55 -9.72 -0.89
CA ASP A 85 -8.69 -8.81 -0.94
C ASP A 85 -8.23 -7.34 -1.04
N PRO A 86 -8.56 -6.61 -2.12
CA PRO A 86 -8.16 -5.20 -2.29
C PRO A 86 -8.97 -4.23 -1.44
N ARG A 87 -10.05 -4.68 -0.78
CA ARG A 87 -10.93 -3.80 0.03
C ARG A 87 -10.23 -3.20 1.24
N SER A 88 -9.11 -3.78 1.70
CA SER A 88 -8.26 -3.22 2.76
C SER A 88 -7.73 -1.82 2.40
N ILE A 89 -7.57 -1.55 1.10
CA ILE A 89 -7.10 -0.27 0.55
C ILE A 89 -8.28 0.53 -0.01
N LEU A 90 -9.13 -0.10 -0.84
CA LEU A 90 -10.19 0.59 -1.57
C LEU A 90 -11.30 1.20 -0.70
N ARG A 91 -11.48 0.71 0.54
CA ARG A 91 -12.49 1.23 1.47
C ARG A 91 -12.00 2.35 2.38
N LYS A 92 -10.71 2.70 2.32
CA LYS A 92 -10.15 3.75 3.16
C LYS A 92 -10.61 5.11 2.66
N SER A 93 -10.87 6.04 3.59
CA SER A 93 -10.92 7.45 3.24
C SER A 93 -9.56 7.84 2.68
N HIS A 94 -9.53 8.34 1.45
CA HIS A 94 -8.30 8.55 0.69
C HIS A 94 -8.14 10.01 0.29
N ILE A 95 -7.11 10.65 0.86
CA ILE A 95 -6.64 11.98 0.51
C ILE A 95 -5.43 11.80 -0.41
N ASP A 96 -5.42 12.54 -1.50
CA ASP A 96 -4.36 12.51 -2.49
C ASP A 96 -3.79 13.91 -2.72
#